data_AF-A0A2N1HWF2-F1
#
_entry.id   AF-A0A2N1HWF2-F1
#
_cell.length_a   1.000
_cell.length_b   1.000
_cell.length_c   1.000
_cell.angle_alpha   90.00
_cell.angle_beta   90.00
_cell.angle_gamma   90.00
#
_symmetry.space_group_name_H-M   'P 1'
#
loop_
_entity.id
_entity.type
_entity.pdbx_description
1 polymer ?
#
loop_
_entity_poly.entity_id
_entity_poly.type
_entity_poly.pdbx_seq_one_letter_code
_entity_poly.pdbx_strand_id
1 'polypeptide(L)'
;MKKIIRFLVLLAVIVVGFYLLMTGLVIFASLAAVGALVWVYLRYFAKSANVTHSSKGVTIDQVSPFVPTPGSASEEAKDVDVVEELRPEIVDSEVEVKPDTHDVYALYNLYEIEARAYCVSPGPKLPTIVDDIIALTNHVDADDQLRAKTYRLLGELYEADDNVVLALDYYETALALDAKVGVKRKITKLQKMTES
;
A
#
# COMPACT_ATOMS: atom_id res chain seq x y z
N MET A 1 -14.58 2.57 71.83
CA MET A 1 -15.60 2.45 70.76
C MET A 1 -15.65 3.64 69.80
N LYS A 2 -15.76 4.91 70.26
CA LYS A 2 -15.85 6.10 69.37
C LYS A 2 -14.69 6.26 68.35
N LYS A 3 -13.47 5.82 68.68
CA LYS A 3 -12.30 5.87 67.78
C LYS A 3 -12.43 4.91 66.59
N ILE A 4 -13.02 3.73 66.80
CA ILE A 4 -13.20 2.70 65.77
C ILE A 4 -14.28 3.14 64.76
N ILE A 5 -15.36 3.76 65.24
CA ILE A 5 -16.43 4.28 64.38
C ILE A 5 -15.88 5.40 63.47
N ARG A 6 -15.08 6.33 64.00
CA ARG A 6 -14.44 7.38 63.19
C ARG A 6 -13.49 6.82 62.13
N PHE A 7 -12.76 5.75 62.45
CA PHE A 7 -11.88 5.08 61.50
C PHE A 7 -12.66 4.41 60.37
N LEU A 8 -13.76 3.71 60.68
CA LEU A 8 -14.62 3.08 59.67
C LEU A 8 -15.26 4.10 58.72
N VAL A 9 -15.73 5.24 59.27
CA VAL A 9 -16.29 6.33 58.45
C VAL A 9 -15.22 6.91 57.51
N LEU A 10 -14.01 7.14 58.00
CA LEU A 10 -12.90 7.64 57.19
C LEU A 10 -12.51 6.65 56.08
N LEU A 11 -12.48 5.36 56.39
CA LEU A 11 -12.22 4.31 55.40
C LEU A 11 -13.31 4.29 54.31
N ALA A 12 -14.59 4.39 54.69
CA ALA A 12 -15.69 4.43 53.73
C ALA A 12 -15.58 5.64 52.78
N VAL A 13 -15.23 6.82 53.31
CA VAL A 13 -15.02 8.03 52.49
C VAL A 13 -13.87 7.83 51.50
N ILE A 14 -12.77 7.21 51.92
CA ILE A 14 -11.63 6.91 51.03
C ILE A 14 -12.05 5.94 49.93
N VAL A 15 -12.77 4.87 50.27
CA VAL A 15 -13.21 3.86 49.30
C VAL A 15 -14.18 4.47 48.28
N VAL A 16 -15.14 5.26 48.73
CA VAL A 16 -16.10 5.95 47.85
C VAL A 16 -15.38 6.98 46.97
N GLY A 17 -14.47 7.76 47.53
CA GLY A 17 -13.67 8.72 46.77
C GLY A 17 -12.81 8.05 45.69
N PHE A 18 -12.17 6.93 46.03
CA PHE A 18 -11.38 6.14 45.08
C PHE A 18 -12.25 5.56 43.96
N TYR A 19 -13.44 5.04 44.29
CA TYR A 19 -14.38 4.53 43.30
C TYR A 19 -14.82 5.62 42.33
N LEU A 20 -15.19 6.81 42.83
CA LEU A 20 -15.57 7.95 42.00
C LEU A 20 -14.42 8.39 41.09
N LEU A 21 -13.19 8.46 41.61
CA LEU A 21 -12.01 8.80 40.82
C LEU A 21 -11.78 7.80 39.69
N MET A 22 -11.87 6.50 39.97
CA MET A 22 -11.69 5.45 38.96
C MET A 22 -12.79 5.51 37.88
N THR A 23 -14.05 5.70 38.27
CA THR A 23 -15.13 5.86 37.30
C THR A 23 -14.93 7.10 36.42
N GLY A 24 -14.47 8.21 37.00
CA GLY A 24 -14.14 9.43 36.25
C GLY A 24 -13.03 9.21 35.22
N LEU A 25 -11.97 8.49 35.59
CA LEU A 25 -10.88 8.14 34.67
C LEU A 25 -11.34 7.28 33.50
N VAL A 26 -12.19 6.28 33.76
CA VAL A 26 -12.74 5.40 32.70
C VAL A 26 -13.61 6.18 31.72
N ILE A 27 -14.47 7.08 32.22
CA ILE A 27 -15.31 7.94 31.36
C ILE A 27 -14.43 8.87 30.54
N PHE A 28 -13.42 9.50 31.15
CA PHE A 28 -12.50 10.41 30.45
C PHE A 28 -11.73 9.69 29.34
N ALA A 29 -11.19 8.49 29.62
CA ALA A 29 -10.49 7.68 28.62
C ALA A 29 -11.43 7.29 27.46
N SER A 30 -12.69 6.97 27.75
CA SER A 30 -13.69 6.63 26.75
C SER A 30 -14.02 7.83 25.84
N LEU A 31 -14.21 9.02 26.42
CA LEU A 31 -14.44 10.25 25.66
C LEU A 31 -13.24 10.63 24.79
N ALA A 32 -12.02 10.46 25.30
CA ALA A 32 -10.81 10.71 24.52
C ALA A 32 -10.69 9.77 23.31
N ALA A 33 -11.03 8.48 23.48
CA ALA A 33 -11.03 7.52 22.38
C ALA A 33 -12.06 7.87 21.29
N VAL A 34 -13.28 8.26 21.70
CA VAL A 34 -14.32 8.71 20.75
C VAL A 34 -13.89 9.99 20.04
N GLY A 35 -13.30 10.94 20.76
CA GLY A 35 -12.77 12.18 20.18
C GLY A 35 -11.67 11.91 19.13
N ALA A 36 -10.76 10.98 19.42
CA ALA A 36 -9.73 10.56 18.48
C ALA A 36 -10.33 9.91 17.23
N LEU A 37 -11.34 9.03 17.40
CA LEU A 37 -12.02 8.38 16.27
C LEU A 37 -12.74 9.40 15.37
N VAL A 38 -13.44 10.37 15.96
CA VAL A 38 -14.11 11.46 15.23
C VAL A 38 -13.09 12.31 14.47
N TRP A 39 -11.94 12.63 15.08
CA TRP A 39 -10.88 13.39 14.42
C TRP A 39 -10.29 12.65 13.21
N VAL A 40 -10.05 11.34 13.33
CA VAL A 40 -9.59 10.50 12.21
C VAL A 40 -10.65 10.47 11.10
N TYR A 41 -11.93 10.34 11.45
CA TYR A 41 -13.02 10.31 10.48
C TYR A 41 -13.14 11.64 9.69
N LEU A 42 -13.08 12.77 10.39
CA LEU A 42 -13.06 14.10 9.76
C LEU A 42 -11.88 14.28 8.80
N ARG A 43 -10.68 13.82 9.21
CA ARG A 43 -9.48 13.90 8.37
C ARG A 43 -9.60 13.04 7.11
N TYR A 44 -10.21 11.86 7.21
CA TYR A 44 -10.43 10.98 6.07
C TYR A 44 -11.40 11.61 5.06
N PHE A 45 -12.53 12.16 5.52
CA PHE A 45 -13.53 12.76 4.64
C PHE A 45 -13.08 14.09 4.02
N ALA A 46 -12.29 14.91 4.71
CA ALA A 46 -11.79 16.17 4.17
C ALA A 46 -10.90 15.98 2.93
N LYS A 47 -10.27 14.81 2.74
CA LYS A 47 -9.45 14.50 1.57
C LYS A 47 -10.26 14.20 0.31
N SER A 48 -11.55 13.88 0.44
CA SER A 48 -12.40 13.45 -0.69
C SER A 48 -13.08 14.61 -1.45
N ALA A 49 -12.94 15.86 -0.99
CA ALA A 49 -13.67 17.00 -1.56
C ALA A 49 -12.94 17.75 -2.71
N ASN A 50 -11.75 17.31 -3.14
CA ASN A 50 -10.94 18.03 -4.13
C ASN A 50 -11.03 17.51 -5.58
N VAL A 51 -12.06 16.74 -5.93
CA VAL A 51 -12.33 16.39 -7.34
C VAL A 51 -13.17 17.48 -7.99
N THR A 52 -12.52 18.55 -8.44
CA THR A 52 -13.13 19.52 -9.35
C THR A 52 -13.17 18.94 -10.76
N HIS A 53 -14.38 18.73 -11.27
CA HIS A 53 -14.64 18.35 -12.66
C HIS A 53 -14.01 19.37 -13.63
N SER A 54 -12.95 18.98 -14.33
CA SER A 54 -12.46 19.72 -15.50
C SER A 54 -13.25 19.29 -16.72
N SER A 55 -14.33 20.03 -17.02
CA SER A 55 -15.06 19.93 -18.29
C SER A 55 -14.20 20.55 -19.39
N LYS A 56 -13.53 19.72 -20.19
CA LYS A 56 -12.97 20.13 -21.49
C LYS A 56 -13.83 19.58 -22.61
N GLY A 57 -14.36 20.51 -23.39
CA GLY A 57 -15.24 20.26 -24.52
C GLY A 57 -14.60 19.38 -25.59
N VAL A 58 -15.36 18.39 -26.04
CA VAL A 58 -15.11 17.61 -27.25
C VAL A 58 -15.90 18.29 -28.37
N THR A 59 -15.20 18.94 -29.29
CA THR A 59 -15.74 19.32 -30.59
C THR A 59 -15.83 18.06 -31.45
N ILE A 60 -17.06 17.64 -31.73
CA ILE A 60 -17.40 16.66 -32.74
C ILE A 60 -17.40 17.40 -34.07
N ASP A 61 -16.47 17.07 -34.96
CA ASP A 61 -16.68 17.26 -36.39
C ASP A 61 -16.71 15.89 -37.06
N GLN A 62 -17.81 15.71 -37.77
CA GLN A 62 -18.30 14.49 -38.34
C GLN A 62 -18.10 14.55 -39.86
N VAL A 63 -17.92 13.36 -40.46
CA VAL A 63 -18.32 12.97 -41.83
C VAL A 63 -17.23 12.90 -42.93
N SER A 64 -16.95 11.62 -43.23
CA SER A 64 -16.35 10.90 -44.39
C SER A 64 -16.99 11.26 -45.77
N PRO A 65 -16.79 10.56 -46.93
CA PRO A 65 -15.98 9.35 -47.23
C PRO A 65 -15.25 9.33 -48.60
N PHE A 66 -14.27 8.42 -48.81
CA PHE A 66 -14.20 7.54 -50.00
C PHE A 66 -13.09 6.46 -49.89
N VAL A 67 -13.36 5.29 -50.45
CA VAL A 67 -12.59 4.00 -50.50
C VAL A 67 -12.60 3.57 -52.00
N PRO A 68 -11.79 2.64 -52.61
CA PRO A 68 -10.68 1.74 -52.16
C PRO A 68 -9.37 1.71 -53.05
N THR A 69 -8.29 1.13 -52.47
CA THR A 69 -7.24 0.12 -52.90
C THR A 69 -7.03 -0.25 -54.41
N PRO A 70 -5.96 -0.99 -54.86
CA PRO A 70 -4.58 -1.32 -54.38
C PRO A 70 -3.45 -1.08 -55.43
N GLY A 71 -2.16 -1.26 -55.07
CA GLY A 71 -1.09 -1.49 -56.08
C GLY A 71 0.34 -1.42 -55.57
N SER A 72 1.17 -2.38 -56.00
CA SER A 72 2.52 -2.74 -55.54
C SER A 72 3.66 -2.06 -56.36
N ALA A 73 4.91 -2.34 -55.95
CA ALA A 73 6.22 -2.04 -56.57
C ALA A 73 6.77 -0.61 -56.37
N SER A 74 7.92 -0.37 -55.72
CA SER A 74 9.31 -0.82 -55.92
C SER A 74 10.07 -0.02 -57.00
N GLU A 75 11.28 0.38 -56.62
CA GLU A 75 12.45 0.81 -57.40
C GLU A 75 12.71 2.30 -57.74
N GLU A 76 13.92 2.70 -57.32
CA GLU A 76 14.88 3.64 -57.92
C GLU A 76 14.53 5.14 -58.00
N ALA A 77 15.47 6.09 -57.98
CA ALA A 77 16.83 6.25 -57.47
C ALA A 77 17.23 7.70 -57.85
N LYS A 78 17.97 8.38 -56.96
CA LYS A 78 18.88 9.54 -57.21
C LYS A 78 18.29 10.84 -57.78
N ASP A 79 18.45 11.95 -57.05
CA ASP A 79 19.56 12.87 -57.31
C ASP A 79 19.81 13.81 -56.11
N VAL A 80 21.07 14.22 -55.96
CA VAL A 80 21.64 14.99 -54.85
C VAL A 80 21.69 16.46 -55.25
N ASP A 81 21.32 17.38 -54.36
CA ASP A 81 21.96 18.69 -54.35
C ASP A 81 22.12 19.26 -52.94
N VAL A 82 23.27 19.88 -52.72
CA VAL A 82 23.94 20.19 -51.45
C VAL A 82 23.76 21.67 -51.10
N VAL A 83 23.26 21.99 -49.90
CA VAL A 83 23.56 23.24 -49.15
C VAL A 83 23.35 22.94 -47.66
N GLU A 84 24.40 22.57 -46.93
CA GLU A 84 25.25 23.44 -46.10
C GLU A 84 24.58 23.90 -44.79
N GLU A 85 25.01 23.21 -43.73
CA GLU A 85 25.41 23.77 -42.43
C GLU A 85 24.40 24.61 -41.63
N LEU A 86 23.89 24.00 -40.56
CA LEU A 86 23.74 24.62 -39.24
C LEU A 86 23.46 23.52 -38.21
N ARG A 87 24.51 23.06 -37.52
CA ARG A 87 24.34 22.49 -36.18
C ARG A 87 23.83 23.61 -35.26
N PRO A 88 22.98 23.26 -34.30
CA PRO A 88 23.37 23.51 -32.93
C PRO A 88 23.31 22.22 -32.13
N GLU A 89 24.46 21.87 -31.58
CA GLU A 89 24.54 21.14 -30.32
C GLU A 89 23.71 21.92 -29.29
N ILE A 90 22.62 21.31 -28.83
CA ILE A 90 22.07 21.62 -27.52
C ILE A 90 21.90 20.26 -26.83
N VAL A 91 23.00 19.85 -26.20
CA VAL A 91 22.93 18.99 -25.03
C VAL A 91 22.28 19.83 -23.95
N ASP A 92 21.03 19.54 -23.62
CA ASP A 92 20.51 19.76 -22.29
C ASP A 92 19.55 18.63 -21.97
N SER A 93 20.15 17.60 -21.36
CA SER A 93 19.56 16.70 -20.38
C SER A 93 18.03 16.66 -20.37
N GLU A 94 17.44 15.79 -21.18
CA GLU A 94 16.14 15.22 -20.81
C GLU A 94 16.38 14.43 -19.53
N VAL A 95 16.15 15.09 -18.41
CA VAL A 95 15.95 14.41 -17.13
C VAL A 95 14.80 13.46 -17.38
N GLU A 96 15.12 12.18 -17.51
CA GLU A 96 14.19 11.07 -17.47
C GLU A 96 13.50 11.16 -16.09
N VAL A 97 12.41 11.93 -16.02
CA VAL A 97 11.56 12.01 -14.84
C VAL A 97 10.86 10.66 -14.76
N LYS A 98 11.51 9.72 -14.06
CA LYS A 98 10.91 8.47 -13.65
C LYS A 98 9.53 8.79 -13.07
N PRO A 99 8.46 8.12 -13.56
CA PRO A 99 7.13 8.32 -13.03
C PRO A 99 7.17 8.18 -11.51
N ASP A 100 6.41 9.04 -10.82
CA ASP A 100 6.46 9.28 -9.39
C ASP A 100 6.19 8.00 -8.58
N THR A 101 7.24 7.19 -8.36
CA THR A 101 7.18 5.90 -7.65
C THR A 101 6.77 6.07 -6.18
N HIS A 102 6.71 7.30 -5.67
CA HIS A 102 6.34 7.58 -4.28
C HIS A 102 4.93 7.11 -3.91
N ASP A 103 3.98 7.08 -4.84
CA ASP A 103 2.59 6.71 -4.50
C ASP A 103 2.46 5.20 -4.22
N VAL A 104 3.11 4.36 -5.04
CA VAL A 104 3.09 2.89 -4.88
C VAL A 104 3.81 2.46 -3.60
N TYR A 105 4.93 3.11 -3.27
CA TYR A 105 5.64 2.87 -2.00
C TYR A 105 4.84 3.31 -0.77
N ALA A 106 4.11 4.42 -0.86
CA ALA A 106 3.25 4.87 0.22
C ALA A 106 2.11 3.87 0.49
N LEU A 107 1.50 3.32 -0.57
CA LEU A 107 0.50 2.26 -0.48
C LEU A 107 1.09 0.99 0.15
N TYR A 108 2.26 0.53 -0.32
CA TYR A 108 2.95 -0.61 0.28
C TYR A 108 3.18 -0.41 1.78
N ASN A 109 3.69 0.76 2.19
CA ASN A 109 3.98 1.04 3.60
C ASN A 109 2.71 1.00 4.47
N LEU A 110 1.58 1.44 3.93
CA LEU A 110 0.29 1.36 4.62
C LEU A 110 -0.14 -0.09 4.82
N TYR A 111 -0.09 -0.90 3.76
CA TYR A 111 -0.44 -2.32 3.82
C TYR A 111 0.53 -3.13 4.69
N GLU A 112 1.81 -2.78 4.69
CA GLU A 112 2.82 -3.44 5.54
C GLU A 112 2.48 -3.31 7.02
N ILE A 113 2.01 -2.14 7.48
CA ILE A 113 1.64 -1.95 8.89
C ILE A 113 0.49 -2.87 9.29
N GLU A 114 -0.55 -2.94 8.46
CA GLU A 114 -1.73 -3.77 8.73
C GLU A 114 -1.40 -5.26 8.64
N ALA A 115 -0.64 -5.67 7.63
CA ALA A 115 -0.19 -7.04 7.48
C ALA A 115 0.69 -7.50 8.65
N ARG A 116 1.61 -6.63 9.12
CA ARG A 116 2.42 -6.92 10.31
C ARG A 116 1.60 -7.01 11.58
N ALA A 117 0.58 -6.18 11.73
CA ALA A 117 -0.34 -6.26 12.86
C ALA A 117 -1.08 -7.61 12.88
N TYR A 118 -1.53 -8.09 11.71
CA TYR A 118 -2.12 -9.42 11.59
C TYR A 118 -1.13 -10.54 11.94
N CYS A 119 0.12 -10.48 11.45
CA CYS A 119 1.13 -11.51 11.77
C CYS A 119 1.44 -11.63 13.26
N VAL A 120 1.26 -10.55 14.03
CA VAL A 120 1.47 -10.56 15.51
C VAL A 120 0.28 -11.19 16.24
N SER A 121 -0.93 -11.03 15.71
CA SER A 121 -2.16 -11.54 16.32
C SER A 121 -3.11 -12.03 15.21
N PRO A 122 -2.86 -13.22 14.65
CA PRO A 122 -3.63 -13.72 13.52
C PRO A 122 -5.09 -13.91 13.92
N GLY A 123 -5.97 -13.30 13.12
CA GLY A 123 -7.40 -13.47 13.23
C GLY A 123 -7.87 -14.75 12.52
N PRO A 124 -9.15 -15.14 12.68
CA PRO A 124 -9.71 -16.35 12.06
C PRO A 124 -9.83 -16.28 10.53
N LYS A 125 -9.56 -15.13 9.92
CA LYS A 125 -9.59 -14.89 8.48
C LYS A 125 -8.47 -13.92 8.12
N LEU A 126 -7.90 -14.10 6.93
CA LEU A 126 -6.97 -13.15 6.32
C LEU A 126 -7.58 -11.74 6.22
N PRO A 127 -6.76 -10.69 6.32
CA PRO A 127 -7.22 -9.32 6.20
C PRO A 127 -7.65 -9.02 4.75
N THR A 128 -8.61 -8.11 4.57
CA THR A 128 -9.16 -7.75 3.25
C THR A 128 -8.14 -7.11 2.31
N ILE A 129 -7.02 -6.62 2.86
CA ILE A 129 -5.93 -6.01 2.09
C ILE A 129 -5.13 -7.01 1.24
N VAL A 130 -5.31 -8.31 1.41
CA VAL A 130 -4.54 -9.32 0.66
C VAL A 130 -4.72 -9.13 -0.85
N ASP A 131 -5.95 -8.89 -1.29
CA ASP A 131 -6.26 -8.67 -2.72
C ASP A 131 -5.58 -7.38 -3.24
N ASP A 132 -5.55 -6.33 -2.43
CA ASP A 132 -4.87 -5.08 -2.76
C ASP A 132 -3.34 -5.25 -2.84
N ILE A 133 -2.75 -6.02 -1.91
CA ILE A 133 -1.32 -6.36 -1.91
C ILE A 133 -0.98 -7.16 -3.18
N ILE A 134 -1.83 -8.11 -3.58
CA ILE A 134 -1.64 -8.86 -4.83
C ILE A 134 -1.74 -7.91 -6.04
N ALA A 135 -2.73 -7.01 -6.06
CA ALA A 135 -2.87 -6.03 -7.13
C ALA A 135 -1.62 -5.14 -7.26
N LEU A 136 -1.01 -4.77 -6.11
CA LEU A 136 0.22 -3.98 -6.07
C LEU A 136 1.42 -4.66 -6.74
N THR A 137 1.47 -6.00 -6.75
CA THR A 137 2.56 -6.75 -7.41
C THR A 137 2.53 -6.63 -8.94
N ASN A 138 1.37 -6.29 -9.51
CA ASN A 138 1.15 -6.12 -10.94
C ASN A 138 1.17 -4.66 -11.38
N HIS A 139 1.42 -3.72 -10.47
CA HIS A 139 1.45 -2.29 -10.81
C HIS A 139 2.65 -1.97 -11.70
N VAL A 140 2.43 -1.24 -12.79
CA VAL A 140 3.45 -0.93 -13.82
C VAL A 140 4.66 -0.21 -13.23
N ASP A 141 4.45 0.64 -12.23
CA ASP A 141 5.50 1.43 -11.58
C ASP A 141 6.21 0.70 -10.41
N ALA A 142 5.84 -0.55 -10.09
CA ALA A 142 6.47 -1.29 -9.02
C ALA A 142 7.81 -1.88 -9.49
N ASP A 143 8.92 -1.37 -8.96
CA ASP A 143 10.24 -1.97 -9.22
C ASP A 143 10.35 -3.39 -8.62
N ASP A 144 11.31 -4.18 -9.13
CA ASP A 144 11.47 -5.57 -8.70
C ASP A 144 11.77 -5.73 -7.20
N GLN A 145 12.42 -4.74 -6.59
CA GLN A 145 12.67 -4.74 -5.16
C GLN A 145 11.37 -4.54 -4.36
N LEU A 146 10.50 -3.63 -4.80
CA LEU A 146 9.17 -3.43 -4.22
C LEU A 146 8.32 -4.69 -4.41
N ARG A 147 8.27 -5.25 -5.62
CA ARG A 147 7.53 -6.49 -5.90
C ARG A 147 8.02 -7.63 -5.02
N ALA A 148 9.33 -7.80 -4.88
CA ALA A 148 9.92 -8.80 -3.97
C ALA A 148 9.49 -8.57 -2.51
N LYS A 149 9.45 -7.33 -2.03
CA LYS A 149 8.97 -7.00 -0.67
C LYS A 149 7.48 -7.32 -0.51
N THR A 150 6.67 -7.00 -1.51
CA THR A 150 5.24 -7.29 -1.54
C THR A 150 4.98 -8.80 -1.50
N TYR A 151 5.70 -9.60 -2.30
CA TYR A 151 5.60 -11.06 -2.24
C TYR A 151 6.07 -11.63 -0.92
N ARG A 152 7.15 -11.08 -0.33
CA ARG A 152 7.58 -11.49 1.01
C ARG A 152 6.50 -11.20 2.05
N LEU A 153 5.81 -10.07 1.95
CA LEU A 153 4.72 -9.70 2.85
C LEU A 153 3.53 -10.68 2.73
N LEU A 154 3.18 -11.08 1.50
CA LEU A 154 2.18 -12.13 1.26
C LEU A 154 2.60 -13.46 1.89
N GLY A 155 3.86 -13.86 1.74
CA GLY A 155 4.39 -15.05 2.39
C GLY A 155 4.27 -15.01 3.92
N GLU A 156 4.52 -13.85 4.54
CA GLU A 156 4.36 -13.64 5.99
C GLU A 156 2.88 -13.77 6.42
N LEU A 157 1.95 -13.22 5.63
CA LEU A 157 0.52 -13.32 5.90
C LEU A 157 -0.01 -14.76 5.83
N TYR A 158 0.34 -15.49 4.77
CA TYR A 158 -0.08 -16.88 4.62
C TYR A 158 0.63 -17.82 5.60
N GLU A 159 1.87 -17.51 6.02
CA GLU A 159 2.53 -18.24 7.11
C GLU A 159 1.78 -18.03 8.43
N ALA A 160 1.29 -16.82 8.70
CA ALA A 160 0.51 -16.51 9.90
C ALA A 160 -0.91 -17.12 9.87
N ASP A 161 -1.47 -17.36 8.68
CA ASP A 161 -2.75 -18.04 8.45
C ASP A 161 -2.60 -19.58 8.36
N ASP A 162 -1.45 -20.13 8.79
CA ASP A 162 -1.10 -21.56 8.74
C ASP A 162 -1.13 -22.19 7.32
N ASN A 163 -1.20 -21.39 6.27
CA ASN A 163 -1.15 -21.83 4.88
C ASN A 163 0.29 -21.90 4.36
N VAL A 164 1.02 -22.92 4.82
CA VAL A 164 2.45 -23.12 4.52
C VAL A 164 2.73 -23.25 3.03
N VAL A 165 1.81 -23.85 2.26
CA VAL A 165 2.00 -24.08 0.82
C VAL A 165 2.04 -22.76 0.06
N LEU A 166 1.07 -21.87 0.29
CA LEU A 166 1.07 -20.54 -0.34
C LEU A 166 2.20 -19.67 0.21
N ALA A 167 2.51 -19.77 1.51
CA ALA A 167 3.63 -19.03 2.09
C ALA A 167 4.95 -19.33 1.38
N LEU A 168 5.22 -20.61 1.10
CA LEU A 168 6.41 -21.04 0.37
C LEU A 168 6.46 -20.47 -1.05
N ASP A 169 5.36 -20.59 -1.81
CA ASP A 169 5.29 -20.09 -3.19
C ASP A 169 5.59 -18.59 -3.27
N TYR A 170 5.02 -17.80 -2.36
CA TYR A 170 5.28 -16.37 -2.30
C TYR A 170 6.71 -16.03 -1.85
N TYR A 171 7.28 -16.77 -0.91
CA TYR A 171 8.68 -16.56 -0.51
C TYR A 171 9.67 -16.93 -1.61
N GLU A 172 9.40 -17.99 -2.37
CA GLU A 172 10.22 -18.39 -3.53
C GLU A 172 10.13 -17.35 -4.64
N THR A 173 8.93 -16.83 -4.91
CA THR A 173 8.72 -15.73 -5.86
C THR A 173 9.47 -14.47 -5.45
N ALA A 174 9.41 -14.09 -4.17
CA ALA A 174 10.16 -12.95 -3.65
C ALA A 174 11.68 -13.13 -3.82
N LEU A 175 12.18 -14.35 -3.60
CA LEU A 175 13.59 -14.68 -3.74
C LEU A 175 14.06 -14.65 -5.21
N ALA A 176 13.19 -15.06 -6.14
CA ALA A 176 13.48 -15.03 -7.57
C ALA A 176 13.60 -13.60 -8.11
N LEU A 177 12.82 -12.67 -7.57
CA LEU A 177 12.84 -11.24 -7.94
C LEU A 177 14.03 -10.50 -7.34
N ASP A 178 14.24 -10.60 -6.03
CA ASP A 178 15.38 -9.98 -5.37
C ASP A 178 15.97 -10.90 -4.29
N ALA A 179 17.16 -11.41 -4.58
CA ALA A 179 17.91 -12.27 -3.66
C ALA A 179 18.24 -11.61 -2.31
N LYS A 180 18.25 -10.27 -2.22
CA LYS A 180 18.48 -9.52 -0.98
C LYS A 180 17.22 -9.44 -0.11
N VAL A 181 16.04 -9.44 -0.72
CA VAL A 181 14.75 -9.38 -0.02
C VAL A 181 14.23 -10.78 0.32
N GLY A 182 14.55 -11.77 -0.51
CA GLY A 182 14.12 -13.15 -0.31
C GLY A 182 14.60 -13.78 1.00
N VAL A 183 13.74 -14.57 1.63
CA VAL A 183 13.95 -15.17 2.96
C VAL A 183 14.34 -16.65 2.87
N LYS A 184 15.53 -16.94 2.30
CA LYS A 184 16.06 -18.31 2.10
C LYS A 184 15.95 -19.20 3.34
N ARG A 185 16.29 -18.64 4.52
CA ARG A 185 16.22 -19.38 5.79
C ARG A 185 14.80 -19.80 6.17
N LYS A 186 13.80 -18.95 5.89
CA LYS A 186 12.39 -19.28 6.14
C LYS A 186 11.91 -20.37 5.20
N ILE A 187 12.23 -20.25 3.91
CA ILE A 187 11.89 -21.26 2.89
C ILE A 187 12.40 -22.64 3.31
N THR A 188 13.69 -22.77 3.60
CA THR A 188 14.27 -24.07 4.01
C THR A 188 13.66 -24.62 5.31
N LYS A 189 13.23 -23.74 6.22
CA LYS A 189 12.57 -24.17 7.47
C LYS A 189 11.18 -24.71 7.18
N LEU A 190 10.39 -24.00 6.37
CA LEU A 190 9.02 -24.37 6.04
C LEU A 190 8.98 -25.63 5.17
N GLN A 191 9.85 -25.76 4.17
CA GLN A 191 9.96 -26.97 3.33
C GLN A 191 10.17 -28.23 4.19
N LYS A 192 11.05 -28.17 5.19
CA LYS A 192 11.29 -29.28 6.13
C LYS A 192 10.06 -29.66 6.95
N MET A 193 9.18 -28.71 7.24
CA MET A 193 7.94 -28.96 7.99
C MET A 193 6.87 -29.60 7.10
N THR A 194 6.89 -29.35 5.79
CA THR A 194 5.95 -29.93 4.84
C THR A 194 6.37 -31.34 4.40
N GLU A 195 7.67 -31.65 4.42
CA GLU A 195 8.23 -32.94 4.03
C GLU A 195 8.28 -33.99 5.17
N SER A 196 8.02 -33.59 6.43
CA SER A 196 8.06 -34.47 7.62
C SER A 196 6.70 -35.04 7.99
#